data_AF-A0A431FF93-F1
#
_entry.id   AF-A0A431FF93-F1
#
_cell.length_a   1.000
_cell.length_b   1.000
_cell.length_c   1.000
_cell.angle_alpha   90.00
_cell.angle_beta   90.00
_cell.angle_gamma   90.00
#
_symmetry.space_group_name_H-M   'P 1'
#
loop_
_entity.id
_entity.type
_entity.pdbx_description
1 polymer ?
#
loop_
_entity_poly.entity_id
_entity_poly.type
_entity_poly.pdbx_seq_one_letter_code
_entity_poly.pdbx_strand_id
1 'polypeptide(L)'
;MDWVIDLNRYRFALDEEGRIIWALYDDIEKGKLKDPRDIDSTPESRNEFDHYMDGYANGMETRFDADIPNDWGDRQATLFKDTLVLSAKLAALTPPQGYPNAPRYYSP
;
A
#
# COMPACT_ATOMS: atom_id res chain seq x y z
N MET A 1 -14.30 0.32 -21.43
CA MET A 1 -13.19 0.88 -20.64
C MET A 1 -12.60 -0.29 -19.89
N ASP A 2 -11.34 -0.62 -20.16
CA ASP A 2 -10.61 -1.59 -19.34
C ASP A 2 -10.37 -0.95 -17.98
N TRP A 3 -10.75 -1.65 -16.92
CA TRP A 3 -10.54 -1.17 -15.56
C TRP A 3 -9.09 -1.46 -15.15
N VAL A 4 -8.42 -0.48 -14.56
CA VAL A 4 -7.00 -0.55 -14.19
C VAL A 4 -6.86 -0.20 -12.71
N ILE A 5 -6.09 -1.01 -11.96
CA ILE A 5 -5.70 -0.67 -10.59
C ILE A 5 -4.71 0.49 -10.66
N ASP A 6 -5.12 1.68 -10.24
CA ASP A 6 -4.19 2.79 -10.02
C ASP A 6 -3.55 2.65 -8.63
N LEU A 7 -2.31 2.15 -8.61
CA LEU A 7 -1.54 1.96 -7.39
C LEU A 7 -1.25 3.28 -6.64
N ASN A 8 -1.21 4.41 -7.34
CA ASN A 8 -1.01 5.72 -6.72
C ASN A 8 -2.28 6.20 -6.02
N ARG A 9 -3.45 6.02 -6.66
CA ARG A 9 -4.76 6.36 -6.07
C ARG A 9 -4.96 5.70 -4.71
N TYR A 10 -4.64 4.41 -4.61
CA TYR A 10 -4.79 3.64 -3.37
C TYR A 10 -3.55 3.67 -2.46
N ARG A 11 -2.53 4.48 -2.80
CA ARG A 11 -1.34 4.71 -1.98
C ARG A 11 -0.62 3.42 -1.55
N PHE A 12 -0.49 2.44 -2.45
CA PHE A 12 0.21 1.17 -2.16
C PHE A 12 1.65 1.35 -1.66
N ALA A 13 2.29 2.48 -2.02
CA ALA A 13 3.61 2.83 -1.51
C ALA A 13 3.68 2.99 0.02
N LEU A 14 2.55 3.18 0.70
CA LEU A 14 2.47 3.28 2.16
C LEU A 14 2.43 1.92 2.87
N ASP A 15 2.28 0.83 2.12
CA ASP A 15 2.26 -0.54 2.64
C ASP A 15 3.54 -1.26 2.22
N GLU A 16 4.63 -1.00 2.94
CA GLU A 16 5.95 -1.58 2.64
C GLU A 16 5.94 -3.12 2.67
N GLU A 17 5.07 -3.70 3.50
CA GLU A 17 4.94 -5.15 3.66
C GLU A 17 4.02 -5.80 2.60
N GLY A 18 3.34 -5.01 1.77
CA GLY A 18 2.43 -5.50 0.73
C GLY A 18 1.17 -6.21 1.25
N ARG A 19 0.78 -5.96 2.50
CA ARG A 19 -0.38 -6.55 3.18
C ARG A 19 -1.71 -6.29 2.47
N ILE A 20 -1.87 -5.11 1.88
CA ILE A 20 -3.07 -4.71 1.14
C ILE A 20 -3.30 -5.66 -0.04
N ILE A 21 -2.25 -5.97 -0.82
CA ILE A 21 -2.38 -6.89 -1.97
C ILE A 21 -2.84 -8.28 -1.51
N TRP A 22 -2.27 -8.80 -0.42
CA TRP A 22 -2.62 -10.12 0.11
C TRP A 22 -4.06 -10.18 0.63
N ALA A 23 -4.49 -9.14 1.36
CA ALA A 23 -5.86 -9.05 1.86
C ALA A 23 -6.89 -9.00 0.71
N LEU A 24 -6.57 -8.28 -0.37
CA LEU A 24 -7.44 -8.22 -1.56
C LEU A 24 -7.58 -9.57 -2.24
N TYR A 25 -6.47 -10.29 -2.45
CA TYR A 25 -6.53 -11.62 -3.05
C TYR A 25 -7.35 -12.57 -2.19
N ASP A 26 -7.17 -12.54 -0.86
CA ASP A 26 -7.91 -13.38 0.08
C ASP A 26 -9.42 -13.09 0.05
N ASP A 27 -9.83 -11.81 0.02
CA ASP A 27 -11.24 -11.44 -0.05
C ASP A 27 -11.89 -11.75 -1.41
N ILE A 28 -11.13 -11.62 -2.51
CA ILE A 28 -11.58 -12.03 -3.85
C ILE A 28 -11.75 -13.55 -3.91
N GLU A 29 -10.77 -14.31 -3.41
CA GLU A 29 -10.82 -15.79 -3.39
C GLU A 29 -11.98 -16.30 -2.54
N LYS A 30 -12.29 -15.61 -1.43
CA LYS A 30 -13.46 -15.90 -0.58
C LYS A 30 -14.78 -15.42 -1.16
N GLY A 31 -14.77 -14.72 -2.30
CA GLY A 31 -15.96 -14.17 -2.94
C GLY A 31 -16.61 -13.01 -2.19
N LYS A 32 -15.91 -12.40 -1.22
CA LYS A 32 -16.38 -11.19 -0.54
C LYS A 32 -16.28 -9.96 -1.42
N LEU A 33 -15.31 -9.97 -2.34
CA LEU A 33 -15.06 -8.87 -3.27
C LEU A 33 -15.01 -9.41 -4.69
N LYS A 34 -15.66 -8.71 -5.63
CA LYS A 34 -15.56 -9.03 -7.05
C LYS A 34 -14.27 -8.44 -7.61
N ASP A 35 -13.51 -9.20 -8.41
CA ASP A 35 -12.34 -8.64 -9.09
C ASP A 35 -12.82 -7.61 -10.13
N PRO A 36 -12.46 -6.33 -9.99
CA PRO A 36 -12.96 -5.26 -10.85
C PRO A 36 -12.47 -5.36 -12.31
N ARG A 37 -11.46 -6.22 -12.56
CA ARG A 37 -10.91 -6.55 -13.89
C ARG A 37 -11.69 -7.65 -14.60
N ASP A 38 -12.54 -8.39 -13.89
CA ASP A 38 -13.37 -9.42 -14.49
C ASP A 38 -14.30 -8.83 -15.56
N ILE A 39 -14.56 -9.61 -16.63
CA ILE A 39 -15.37 -9.17 -17.77
C ILE A 39 -16.82 -8.85 -17.40
N ASP A 40 -17.34 -9.51 -16.36
CA ASP A 40 -18.70 -9.36 -15.84
C ASP A 40 -18.78 -8.34 -14.69
N SER A 41 -17.70 -7.62 -14.36
CA SER A 41 -17.73 -6.56 -13.37
C SER A 41 -18.53 -5.34 -13.82
N THR A 42 -19.44 -4.88 -12.96
CA THR A 42 -20.32 -3.74 -13.22
C THR A 42 -19.76 -2.46 -12.59
N PRO A 43 -20.28 -1.27 -12.93
CA PRO A 43 -19.92 -0.03 -12.23
C PRO A 43 -20.13 -0.12 -10.72
N GLU A 44 -21.16 -0.82 -10.26
CA GLU A 44 -21.49 -0.99 -8.85
C GLU A 44 -20.46 -1.86 -8.14
N SER A 45 -20.07 -3.01 -8.71
CA SER A 45 -19.05 -3.88 -8.11
C SER A 45 -17.67 -3.23 -8.05
N ARG A 46 -17.36 -2.35 -9.01
CA ARG A 46 -16.13 -1.55 -9.01
C ARG A 46 -16.14 -0.45 -7.95
N ASN A 47 -17.28 0.19 -7.72
CA ASN A 47 -17.43 1.16 -6.64
C ASN A 47 -17.33 0.49 -5.26
N GLU A 48 -17.87 -0.72 -5.12
CA GLU A 48 -17.69 -1.53 -3.91
C GLU A 48 -16.20 -1.88 -3.70
N PHE A 49 -15.50 -2.30 -4.75
CA PHE A 49 -14.05 -2.51 -4.70
C PHE A 49 -13.31 -1.25 -4.23
N ASP A 50 -13.59 -0.09 -4.81
CA ASP A 50 -12.99 1.19 -4.41
C ASP A 50 -13.24 1.52 -2.92
N HIS A 51 -14.44 1.22 -2.41
CA HIS A 51 -14.78 1.47 -1.01
C HIS A 51 -13.97 0.58 -0.06
N TYR A 52 -13.82 -0.71 -0.37
CA TYR A 52 -12.99 -1.62 0.44
C TYR A 52 -11.51 -1.25 0.37
N MET A 53 -11.03 -0.83 -0.80
CA MET A 53 -9.65 -0.37 -0.98
C MET A 53 -9.29 0.80 -0.07
N ASP A 54 -10.16 1.79 0.05
CA ASP A 54 -9.94 2.93 0.95
C ASP A 54 -9.83 2.47 2.42
N GLY A 55 -10.61 1.47 2.83
CA GLY A 55 -10.50 0.86 4.15
C GLY A 55 -9.14 0.19 4.39
N TYR A 56 -8.66 -0.58 3.42
CA TYR A 56 -7.37 -1.26 3.49
C TYR A 56 -6.20 -0.27 3.55
N ALA A 57 -6.20 0.75 2.70
CA ALA A 57 -5.15 1.78 2.69
C ALA A 57 -5.02 2.50 4.04
N ASN A 58 -6.14 2.81 4.70
CA ASN A 58 -6.13 3.47 6.01
C ASN A 58 -5.75 2.52 7.16
N GLY A 59 -6.09 1.24 7.08
CA GLY A 59 -5.86 0.25 8.14
C GLY A 59 -4.49 -0.44 8.09
N MET A 60 -3.85 -0.47 6.92
CA MET A 60 -2.61 -1.21 6.66
C MET A 60 -1.43 -0.31 6.26
N GLU A 61 -1.56 1.00 6.40
CA GLU A 61 -0.45 1.94 6.29
C GLU A 61 0.68 1.58 7.27
N THR A 62 1.91 1.55 6.78
CA THR A 62 3.11 1.40 7.60
C THR A 62 3.48 2.77 8.15
N ARG A 63 3.20 3.00 9.43
CA ARG A 63 3.44 4.29 10.08
C ARG A 63 4.85 4.38 10.65
N PHE A 64 5.70 5.15 9.98
CA PHE A 64 7.06 5.48 10.43
C PHE A 64 7.10 6.66 11.41
N ASP A 65 5.99 7.38 11.53
CA ASP A 65 5.80 8.57 12.34
C ASP A 65 5.04 8.31 13.66
N ALA A 66 4.57 7.09 13.86
CA ALA A 66 3.86 6.67 15.06
C ALA A 66 4.82 6.18 16.16
N ASP A 67 4.38 6.31 17.42
CA ASP A 67 5.08 5.74 18.57
C ASP A 67 5.12 4.21 18.51
N ILE A 68 6.15 3.62 19.12
CA ILE A 68 6.25 2.17 19.27
C ILE A 68 5.16 1.70 20.25
N PRO A 69 4.30 0.75 19.88
CA PRO A 69 3.24 0.27 20.75
C PRO A 69 3.77 -0.32 22.06
N ASN A 70 3.11 0.00 23.18
CA ASN A 70 3.52 -0.44 24.52
C ASN A 70 3.32 -1.95 24.77
N ASP A 71 2.51 -2.62 23.95
CA ASP A 71 2.22 -4.04 24.02
C ASP A 71 3.27 -4.92 23.31
N TRP A 72 4.19 -4.30 22.55
CA TRP A 72 5.27 -5.02 21.87
C TRP A 72 6.37 -5.45 22.85
N GLY A 73 6.85 -6.68 22.70
CA GLY A 73 8.02 -7.15 23.43
C GLY A 73 9.32 -6.51 22.94
N ASP A 74 10.36 -6.53 23.78
CA ASP A 74 11.67 -5.87 23.52
C ASP A 74 12.26 -6.22 22.15
N ARG A 75 12.17 -7.50 21.74
CA ARG A 75 12.68 -7.96 20.45
C ARG A 75 11.96 -7.30 19.28
N GLN A 76 10.63 -7.21 19.35
CA GLN A 76 9.80 -6.63 18.29
C GLN A 76 10.02 -5.12 18.19
N ALA A 77 10.06 -4.43 19.34
CA ALA A 77 10.37 -3.01 19.42
C ALA A 77 11.77 -2.70 18.86
N THR A 78 12.77 -3.52 19.18
CA THR A 78 14.13 -3.37 18.65
C THR A 78 14.18 -3.55 17.13
N LEU A 79 13.57 -4.62 16.62
CA LEU A 79 13.51 -4.87 15.18
C LEU A 79 12.85 -3.73 14.41
N PHE A 80 11.76 -3.18 14.93
CA PHE A 80 11.10 -2.04 14.30
C PHE A 80 12.01 -0.81 14.25
N LYS A 81 12.71 -0.48 15.35
CA LYS A 81 13.69 0.62 15.35
C LYS A 81 14.79 0.42 14.30
N ASP A 82 15.31 -0.80 14.18
CA ASP A 82 16.32 -1.12 13.17
C ASP A 82 15.77 -0.93 11.75
N THR A 83 14.52 -1.33 11.50
CA THR A 83 13.82 -1.07 10.24
C THR A 83 13.68 0.44 9.98
N LEU A 84 13.25 1.25 10.95
CA LEU A 84 13.16 2.71 10.80
C LEU A 84 14.50 3.33 10.38
N VAL A 85 15.59 2.92 11.04
CA VAL A 85 16.95 3.41 10.72
C VAL A 85 17.39 2.98 9.32
N LEU A 86 17.09 1.74 8.93
CA LEU A 86 17.37 1.25 7.58
C LEU A 86 16.61 2.04 6.52
N SER A 87 15.29 2.21 6.68
CA SER A 87 14.45 2.95 5.75
C SER A 87 14.90 4.41 5.62
N ALA A 88 15.26 5.06 6.73
CA ALA A 88 15.81 6.42 6.71
C ALA A 88 17.13 6.52 5.94
N LYS A 89 18.04 5.55 6.12
CA LYS A 89 19.31 5.51 5.38
C LYS A 89 19.10 5.27 3.88
N LEU A 90 18.17 4.39 3.52
CA LEU A 90 17.81 4.16 2.12
C LEU A 90 17.21 5.42 1.50
N ALA A 91 16.27 6.07 2.18
CA ALA A 91 15.67 7.32 1.71
C ALA A 91 16.71 8.44 1.53
N ALA A 92 17.71 8.53 2.41
CA ALA A 92 18.81 9.50 2.29
C ALA A 92 19.74 9.22 1.09
N LEU A 93 19.81 7.98 0.61
CA LEU A 93 20.55 7.61 -0.60
C LEU A 93 19.76 7.89 -1.88
N THR A 94 18.43 7.93 -1.80
CA THR A 94 17.56 8.28 -2.92
C THR A 94 17.57 9.80 -3.10
N PRO A 95 18.10 10.35 -4.21
CA PRO A 95 18.12 11.79 -4.40
C PRO A 95 16.69 12.35 -4.45
N PRO A 96 16.40 13.52 -3.84
CA PRO A 96 15.09 14.15 -3.97
C PRO A 96 14.66 14.30 -5.44
N GLN A 97 13.40 14.00 -5.73
CA GLN A 97 12.78 14.17 -7.05
C GLN A 97 13.09 15.59 -7.59
N GLY A 98 13.88 15.68 -8.67
CA GLY A 98 14.32 16.96 -9.24
C GLY A 98 15.75 17.01 -9.78
N TYR A 99 16.56 15.95 -9.63
CA TYR A 99 17.85 15.87 -10.32
C TYR A 99 17.65 15.75 -11.85
N PRO A 100 18.58 16.28 -12.68
CA PRO A 100 18.44 16.30 -14.15
C PRO A 100 18.14 14.92 -14.78
N ASN A 101 18.49 13.83 -14.09
CA ASN A 101 18.36 12.45 -14.57
C ASN A 101 17.31 11.63 -13.80
N ALA A 102 16.49 12.24 -12.95
CA ALA A 102 15.45 11.50 -12.24
C ALA A 102 14.39 10.98 -13.24
N PRO A 103 14.02 9.68 -13.22
CA PRO A 103 12.97 9.15 -14.06
C PRO A 103 11.66 9.91 -13.81
N ARG A 104 11.12 10.54 -14.87
CA ARG A 104 9.77 11.11 -14.81
C ARG A 104 8.76 9.99 -14.97
N TYR A 105 8.12 9.63 -13.87
CA TYR A 105 6.94 8.76 -13.92
C TYR A 105 5.75 9.62 -14.35
N TYR A 106 5.38 9.52 -15.63
CA TYR A 106 4.10 10.03 -16.10
C TYR A 106 3.03 8.98 -15.72
N SER A 107 2.16 9.30 -14.77
CA SER A 107 0.92 8.55 -14.58
C SER A 107 -0.09 9.02 -15.65
N PRO A 108 -0.67 8.11 -16.45
CA PRO A 108 -1.63 8.44 -17.51
C PRO A 108 -2.97 8.97 -16.98
#